data_AF-C6J549-F1
#
_entry.id   AF-C6J549-F1
#
_cell.length_a   1.000
_cell.length_b   1.000
_cell.length_c   1.000
_cell.angle_alpha   90.00
_cell.angle_beta   90.00
_cell.angle_gamma   90.00
#
_symmetry.space_group_name_H-M   'P 1'
#
loop_
_entity.id
_entity.type
_entity.pdbx_description
1 polymer ?
#
loop_
_entity_poly.entity_id
_entity_poly.type
_entity_poly.pdbx_seq_one_letter_code
_entity_poly.pdbx_strand_id
1 'polypeptide(L)'
;MDGWADELKRQLEQLPAEERPARLWFVGETEKHEAAIAPLIAAFGELVQLVPYELEGAWVGIAGVARTVLPADDVHALEPNYTQLAEAEAKRLRNA
;
A
#
# COMPACT_ATOMS: atom_id res chain seq x y z
N MET A 1 15.53 4.09 2.88
CA MET A 1 15.01 3.02 1.98
C MET A 1 15.01 3.69 0.63
N ASP A 2 16.12 3.59 -0.08
CA ASP A 2 16.49 4.57 -1.11
C ASP A 2 16.36 3.92 -2.49
N GLY A 3 15.89 4.67 -3.49
CA GLY A 3 15.79 4.21 -4.89
C GLY A 3 14.53 3.44 -5.27
N TRP A 4 13.58 3.21 -4.36
CA TRP A 4 12.33 2.50 -4.69
C TRP A 4 11.50 3.24 -5.77
N ALA A 5 11.50 4.57 -5.77
CA ALA A 5 10.74 5.37 -6.72
C ALA A 5 11.34 5.30 -8.12
N ASP A 6 12.67 5.27 -8.21
CA ASP A 6 13.40 5.08 -9.46
C ASP A 6 13.16 3.68 -10.04
N GLU A 7 13.14 2.67 -9.18
CA GLU A 7 12.82 1.30 -9.58
C GLU A 7 11.38 1.20 -10.12
N LEU A 8 10.42 1.84 -9.45
CA LEU A 8 9.04 1.85 -9.90
C LEU A 8 8.87 2.62 -11.22
N LYS A 9 9.62 3.71 -11.40
CA LYS A 9 9.68 4.46 -12.67
C LYS A 9 10.21 3.57 -13.79
N ARG A 10 11.31 2.84 -13.54
CA ARG A 10 11.92 1.91 -14.49
C ARG A 10 10.93 0.80 -14.89
N GLN A 11 10.18 0.24 -13.95
CA GLN A 11 9.18 -0.78 -14.24
C GLN A 11 8.05 -0.23 -15.14
N LEU A 12 7.53 0.96 -14.85
CA LEU A 12 6.49 1.59 -15.66
C LEU A 12 6.97 1.98 -17.08
N GLU A 13 8.24 2.38 -17.22
CA GLU A 13 8.85 2.67 -18.52
C GLU A 13 9.01 1.42 -19.39
N GLN A 14 9.25 0.25 -18.77
CA GLN A 14 9.40 -1.03 -19.47
C GLN A 14 8.06 -1.64 -19.92
N LEU A 15 6.95 -1.24 -19.29
CA LEU A 15 5.63 -1.74 -19.65
C LEU A 15 5.08 -1.03 -20.89
N PRO A 16 4.53 -1.79 -21.87
CA PRO A 16 3.66 -1.26 -22.90
C PRO A 16 2.51 -0.46 -22.28
N ALA A 17 1.99 0.54 -22.98
CA ALA A 17 0.94 1.41 -22.44
C ALA A 17 -0.32 0.62 -22.05
N GLU A 18 -0.59 -0.48 -22.74
CA GLU A 18 -1.74 -1.36 -22.51
C GLU A 18 -1.59 -2.24 -21.27
N GLU A 19 -0.36 -2.48 -20.83
CA GLU A 19 -0.05 -3.33 -19.66
C GLU A 19 0.19 -2.50 -18.38
N ARG A 20 0.22 -1.16 -18.50
CA ARG A 20 0.35 -0.28 -17.34
C ARG A 20 -0.90 -0.35 -16.45
N PRO A 21 -0.74 -0.15 -15.12
CA PRO A 21 -1.88 -0.03 -14.24
C PRO A 21 -2.69 1.22 -14.62
N ALA A 22 -4.01 1.16 -14.44
CA ALA A 22 -4.88 2.31 -14.67
C ALA A 22 -4.50 3.51 -13.80
N ARG A 23 -4.03 3.25 -12.57
CA ARG A 23 -3.53 4.25 -11.63
C ARG A 23 -2.49 3.66 -10.68
N LEU A 24 -1.60 4.51 -10.20
CA LEU A 24 -0.67 4.27 -9.11
C LEU A 24 -1.01 5.21 -7.96
N TRP A 25 -1.42 4.67 -6.81
CA TRP A 25 -1.89 5.46 -5.68
C TRP A 25 -0.85 5.42 -4.56
N PHE A 26 -0.43 6.60 -4.12
CA PHE A 26 0.35 6.79 -2.90
C PHE A 26 -0.58 7.39 -1.85
N VAL A 27 -0.86 6.62 -0.80
CA VAL A 27 -1.84 6.95 0.25
C VAL A 27 -1.16 6.99 1.62
N GLY A 28 -1.80 7.67 2.58
CA GLY A 28 -1.31 7.74 3.95
C GLY A 28 -0.44 8.98 4.20
N GLU A 29 0.58 8.85 5.03
CA GLU A 29 1.57 9.90 5.29
C GLU A 29 2.56 10.03 4.12
N THR A 30 2.21 10.83 3.11
CA THR A 30 3.01 10.97 1.89
C THR A 30 4.10 12.03 1.95
N GLU A 31 4.04 12.98 2.90
CA GLU A 31 4.90 14.17 2.96
C GLU A 31 6.40 13.85 2.85
N LYS A 32 6.86 12.84 3.61
CA LYS A 32 8.24 12.33 3.62
C LYS A 32 8.71 11.70 2.31
N HIS A 33 7.82 11.49 1.35
CA HIS A 33 8.08 10.79 0.08
C HIS A 33 7.77 11.63 -1.16
N GLU A 34 7.21 12.83 -1.02
CA GLU A 34 6.77 13.64 -2.16
C GLU A 34 7.91 13.97 -3.13
N ALA A 35 9.09 14.30 -2.61
CA ALA A 35 10.27 14.56 -3.43
C ALA A 35 10.70 13.35 -4.28
N ALA A 36 10.55 12.14 -3.74
CA ALA A 36 10.84 10.91 -4.48
C ALA A 36 9.74 10.57 -5.50
N ILE A 37 8.50 10.99 -5.26
CA ILE A 37 7.34 10.74 -6.13
C ILE A 37 7.23 11.77 -7.25
N ALA A 38 7.73 13.00 -7.05
CA ALA A 38 7.61 14.07 -8.04
C ALA A 38 8.14 13.70 -9.45
N PRO A 39 9.27 12.97 -9.61
CA PRO A 39 9.71 12.48 -10.93
C PRO A 39 8.74 11.50 -11.58
N LEU A 40 8.04 10.66 -10.80
CA LEU A 40 7.00 9.75 -11.32
C LEU A 40 5.80 10.54 -11.84
N ILE A 41 5.35 11.55 -11.10
CA ILE A 41 4.25 12.43 -11.54
C ILE A 41 4.65 13.17 -12.81
N ALA A 42 5.88 13.68 -12.89
CA ALA A 42 6.37 14.36 -14.09
C ALA A 42 6.44 13.43 -15.31
N ALA A 43 6.77 12.15 -15.12
CA ALA A 43 6.89 11.18 -16.20
C ALA A 43 5.54 10.61 -16.68
N PHE A 44 4.58 10.41 -15.76
CA PHE A 44 3.35 9.64 -16.04
C PHE A 44 2.05 10.42 -15.80
N GLY A 45 2.12 11.67 -15.34
CA GLY A 45 0.97 12.56 -15.17
C GLY A 45 -0.13 11.96 -14.29
N GLU A 46 -1.36 11.99 -14.78
CA GLU A 46 -2.56 11.54 -14.05
C GLU A 46 -2.57 10.05 -13.69
N LEU A 47 -1.68 9.25 -14.25
CA LEU A 47 -1.51 7.86 -13.81
C LEU A 47 -1.13 7.81 -12.32
N VAL A 48 -0.35 8.78 -11.84
CA VAL A 48 0.17 8.82 -10.48
C VAL A 48 -0.70 9.74 -9.62
N GLN A 49 -1.22 9.20 -8.52
CA GLN A 49 -2.10 9.88 -7.59
C GLN A 49 -1.43 9.94 -6.22
N LEU A 50 -1.29 11.16 -5.69
CA LEU A 50 -0.84 11.42 -4.33
C LEU A 50 -2.06 11.79 -3.48
N VAL A 51 -2.40 10.95 -2.51
CA VAL A 51 -3.59 11.09 -1.69
C VAL A 51 -3.17 11.08 -0.21
N PRO A 52 -2.70 12.23 0.31
CA PRO A 52 -2.34 12.33 1.72
C PRO A 52 -3.56 12.06 2.59
N TYR A 53 -3.41 11.17 3.56
CA TYR A 53 -4.51 10.76 4.41
C TYR A 53 -4.01 10.31 5.79
N GLU A 54 -4.62 10.83 6.86
CA GLU A 54 -4.35 10.38 8.22
C GLU A 54 -5.26 9.23 8.61
N LEU A 55 -4.76 8.27 9.38
CA LEU A 55 -5.54 7.11 9.76
C LEU A 55 -6.72 7.50 10.65
N GLU A 56 -7.94 7.30 10.16
CA GLU A 56 -9.17 7.48 10.92
C GLU A 56 -9.86 6.15 11.23
N GLY A 57 -10.47 6.07 12.43
CA GLY A 57 -11.21 4.88 12.86
C GLY A 57 -12.42 4.53 11.98
N ALA A 58 -12.97 5.49 11.24
CA ALA A 58 -14.10 5.28 10.34
C ALA A 58 -13.81 4.20 9.28
N TRP A 59 -12.62 4.22 8.68
CA TRP A 59 -12.23 3.24 7.65
C TRP A 59 -12.01 1.85 8.22
N VAL A 60 -11.47 1.77 9.44
CA VAL A 60 -11.37 0.50 10.18
C VAL A 60 -12.77 -0.05 10.46
N GLY A 61 -13.72 0.80 10.84
CA GLY A 61 -15.12 0.43 11.02
C GLY A 61 -15.75 -0.13 9.75
N ILE A 62 -15.59 0.56 8.62
CA ILE A 62 -16.11 0.12 7.31
C ILE A 62 -15.48 -1.22 6.90
N ALA A 63 -14.16 -1.36 7.02
CA ALA A 63 -13.47 -2.63 6.74
C ALA A 63 -13.97 -3.77 7.66
N GLY A 64 -14.24 -3.44 8.93
CA GLY A 64 -14.84 -4.37 9.90
C GLY A 64 -16.24 -4.85 9.49
N VAL A 65 -17.08 -3.97 8.94
CA VAL A 65 -18.41 -4.35 8.43
C VAL A 65 -18.29 -5.35 7.28
N ALA A 66 -17.40 -5.10 6.32
CA ALA A 66 -17.15 -6.04 5.21
C ALA A 66 -16.67 -7.43 5.71
N ARG A 67 -15.98 -7.47 6.85
CA ARG A 67 -15.49 -8.72 7.46
C ARG A 67 -16.57 -9.57 8.12
N THR A 68 -17.75 -9.02 8.41
CA THR A 68 -18.82 -9.73 9.15
C THR A 68 -19.33 -11.00 8.47
N VAL A 69 -19.08 -11.16 7.16
CA VAL A 69 -19.43 -12.37 6.40
C VAL A 69 -18.41 -13.50 6.55
N LEU A 70 -17.25 -13.24 7.17
CA LEU A 70 -16.18 -14.20 7.40
C LEU A 70 -16.26 -14.77 8.83
N PRO A 71 -15.60 -15.92 9.10
CA PRO A 71 -15.48 -16.44 10.45
C PRO A 71 -14.88 -15.41 11.43
N ALA A 72 -15.36 -15.43 12.67
CA ALA A 72 -14.83 -14.57 13.72
C ALA A 72 -13.38 -14.93 14.05
N ASP A 73 -12.57 -13.92 14.33
CA ASP A 73 -11.23 -14.12 14.87
C ASP A 73 -11.27 -14.43 16.37
N ASP A 74 -10.16 -14.95 16.88
CA ASP A 74 -9.92 -15.01 18.33
C ASP A 74 -9.82 -13.59 18.90
N VAL A 75 -10.74 -13.26 19.80
CA VAL A 75 -10.86 -11.94 20.43
C VAL A 75 -9.68 -11.59 21.35
N HIS A 76 -8.85 -12.58 21.69
CA HIS A 76 -7.62 -12.39 22.46
C HIS A 76 -6.35 -12.38 21.60
N ALA A 77 -6.49 -12.60 20.29
CA ALA A 77 -5.38 -12.53 19.35
C ALA A 77 -5.20 -11.11 18.82
N LEU A 78 -4.16 -10.43 19.29
CA LEU A 78 -3.60 -9.27 18.62
C LEU A 78 -2.39 -9.75 17.83
N GLU A 79 -2.32 -9.43 16.54
CA GLU A 79 -1.11 -9.62 15.75
C GLU A 79 -0.29 -8.33 15.76
N PRO A 80 0.65 -8.18 16.70
CA PRO A 80 1.56 -7.04 16.67
C PRO A 80 2.37 -7.09 15.38
N ASN A 81 2.73 -5.92 14.84
CA ASN A 81 3.54 -5.81 13.64
C ASN A 81 2.90 -6.40 12.37
N TYR A 82 1.57 -6.48 12.29
CA TYR A 82 0.86 -6.93 11.07
C TYR A 82 1.22 -6.11 9.81
N THR A 83 1.66 -4.86 9.98
CA THR A 83 2.11 -3.98 8.89
C THR A 83 3.49 -4.32 8.36
N GLN A 84 4.30 -5.11 9.08
CA GLN A 84 5.57 -5.64 8.60
C GLN A 84 5.27 -6.93 7.84
N LEU A 85 4.78 -6.78 6.61
CA LEU A 85 4.27 -7.87 5.78
C LEU A 85 5.20 -9.09 5.74
N ALA A 86 6.51 -8.87 5.64
CA ALA A 86 7.50 -9.95 5.66
C ALA A 86 7.58 -10.69 7.01
N GLU A 87 7.46 -9.98 8.13
CA GLU A 87 7.44 -10.59 9.47
C GLU A 87 6.12 -11.30 9.75
N ALA A 88 5.00 -10.71 9.32
CA ALA A 88 3.67 -11.29 9.41
C ALA A 88 3.55 -12.57 8.57
N GLU A 89 4.05 -12.59 7.33
CA GLU A 89 4.09 -13.78 6.48
C GLU A 89 5.03 -14.86 7.04
N ALA A 90 6.22 -14.48 7.51
CA ALA A 90 7.15 -15.42 8.15
C ALA A 90 6.58 -16.03 9.44
N LYS A 91 5.81 -15.27 10.22
CA LYS A 91 5.15 -15.76 11.44
C LYS A 91 3.97 -16.68 11.11
N ARG A 92 3.17 -16.34 10.09
CA ARG A 92 2.09 -17.19 9.58
C ARG A 92 2.60 -18.55 9.08
N LEU A 93 3.72 -18.58 8.35
CA LEU A 93 4.32 -19.82 7.84
C LEU A 93 4.93 -20.72 8.93
N ARG A 94 5.43 -20.15 10.04
CA ARG A 94 5.94 -20.94 11.18
C ARG A 94 4.86 -21.62 12.01
N ASN A 95 3.64 -21.09 11.96
CA ASN A 95 2.51 -21.54 12.77
C ASN A 95 1.48 -22.37 11.97
N ALA A 96 1.82 -22.75 10.72
CA ALA A 96 1.04 -23.64 9.86
C ALA A 96 1.65 -25.04 9.85
#